data_AF-A0A2A4QI72-F1
#
_entry.id   AF-A0A2A4QI72-F1
#
_cell.length_a   1.000
_cell.length_b   1.000
_cell.length_c   1.000
_cell.angle_alpha   90.00
_cell.angle_beta   90.00
_cell.angle_gamma   90.00
#
_symmetry.space_group_name_H-M   'P 1'
#
loop_
_entity.id
_entity.type
_entity.pdbx_description
1 polymer ?
#
loop_
_entity_poly.entity_id
_entity_poly.type
_entity_poly.pdbx_seq_one_letter_code
_entity_poly.pdbx_strand_id
1 'polypeptide(L)' 'MRPQGRDQHASLYFSYPTFCAPTTRPATDDATYPVVIVGAGPIGLSAALTLARQGIKSVLLDDKATFNDGSR' A
#
# COMPACT_ATOMS: atom_id res chain seq x y z
N MET A 1 -0.75 27.77 1.88
CA MET A 1 -1.51 27.89 0.61
C MET A 1 -1.24 26.61 -0.19
N ARG A 2 -2.26 25.82 -0.58
CA ARG A 2 -2.03 24.63 -1.42
C ARG A 2 -1.71 25.10 -2.85
N PRO A 3 -0.76 24.46 -3.57
CA PRO A 3 -0.54 24.73 -4.99
C PRO A 3 -1.83 24.48 -5.78
N GLN A 4 -2.15 25.36 -6.72
CA GLN A 4 -3.33 25.17 -7.59
C GLN A 4 -3.25 23.84 -8.33
N GLY A 5 -4.35 23.09 -8.36
CA GLY A 5 -4.45 21.80 -9.05
C GLY A 5 -4.06 20.55 -8.25
N ARG A 6 -3.72 20.68 -6.96
CA ARG A 6 -3.48 19.51 -6.08
C ARG A 6 -4.73 19.13 -5.28
N ASP A 7 -5.04 17.84 -5.27
CA ASP A 7 -6.14 17.26 -4.50
C ASP A 7 -5.93 17.39 -2.99
N GLN A 8 -6.99 17.23 -2.20
CA GLN A 8 -7.02 17.45 -0.76
C GLN A 8 -5.95 16.66 -0.01
N HIS A 9 -5.73 15.41 -0.44
CA HIS A 9 -4.77 14.51 0.18
C HIS A 9 -3.46 14.46 -0.57
N ALA A 10 -3.24 15.19 -1.66
CA ALA A 10 -2.02 15.10 -2.43
C ALA A 10 -0.83 15.77 -1.74
N SER A 11 0.37 15.18 -1.91
CA SER A 11 1.59 15.67 -1.27
C SER A 11 1.91 17.08 -1.77
N LEU A 12 2.44 17.93 -0.89
CA LEU A 12 2.84 19.30 -1.25
C LEU A 12 4.23 19.34 -1.92
N TYR A 13 5.06 18.32 -1.70
CA TYR A 13 6.47 18.36 -2.09
C TYR A 13 6.84 17.30 -3.14
N PHE A 14 6.17 16.16 -3.12
CA PHE A 14 6.57 15.00 -3.92
C PHE A 14 5.43 14.54 -4.82
N SER A 15 5.80 14.03 -5.99
CA SER A 15 4.90 13.30 -6.87
C SER A 15 5.08 11.82 -6.60
N TYR A 16 4.06 11.17 -6.04
CA TYR A 16 4.09 9.73 -5.82
C TYR A 16 3.43 9.00 -7.00
N PRO A 17 3.94 7.81 -7.37
CA PRO A 17 3.27 6.98 -8.35
C PRO A 17 1.91 6.52 -7.81
N THR A 18 0.98 6.27 -8.73
CA THR A 18 -0.27 5.58 -8.46
C THR A 18 -0.22 4.18 -9.07
N PHE A 19 -0.88 3.25 -8.40
CA PHE A 19 -0.91 1.84 -8.77
C PHE A 19 -2.35 1.43 -8.99
N CYS A 20 -2.63 0.84 -10.15
CA CYS A 20 -3.92 0.24 -10.39
C CYS A 20 -4.04 -1.05 -9.57
N ALA A 21 -5.13 -1.18 -8.82
CA ALA A 21 -5.48 -2.45 -8.22
C ALA A 21 -5.70 -3.49 -9.33
N PRO A 22 -5.23 -4.74 -9.16
CA PRO A 22 -5.52 -5.81 -10.10
C PRO A 22 -7.04 -6.03 -10.16
N THR A 23 -7.61 -6.02 -11.38
CA THR A 23 -9.05 -6.22 -11.61
C THR A 23 -9.49 -7.67 -11.46
N THR A 24 -8.54 -8.59 -11.53
CA THR A 24 -8.74 -10.02 -11.33
C THR A 24 -8.00 -10.46 -10.08
N ARG A 25 -8.70 -11.15 -9.18
CA ARG A 25 -8.04 -11.96 -8.17
C ARG A 25 -7.17 -13.00 -8.89
N PRO A 26 -5.89 -13.21 -8.48
CA PRO A 26 -5.10 -14.29 -9.06
C PRO A 26 -5.89 -15.60 -9.01
N ALA A 27 -5.91 -16.32 -10.14
CA ALA A 27 -6.62 -17.58 -10.30
C ALA A 27 -5.94 -18.67 -9.45
N THR A 28 -6.13 -18.58 -8.15
CA THR A 28 -5.84 -19.63 -7.18
C THR A 28 -7.13 -19.75 -6.39
N ASP A 29 -7.97 -20.69 -6.81
CA ASP A 29 -9.27 -20.96 -6.20
C ASP A 29 -9.14 -21.26 -4.69
N ASP A 30 -7.93 -21.59 -4.22
CA ASP A 30 -7.54 -21.77 -2.81
C ASP A 30 -6.27 -20.98 -2.44
N ALA A 31 -6.24 -19.66 -2.65
CA ALA A 31 -5.11 -18.83 -2.20
C ALA A 31 -5.07 -18.68 -0.68
N THR A 32 -4.50 -19.66 0.03
CA THR A 32 -4.22 -19.54 1.45
C THR A 32 -2.96 -18.70 1.64
N TYR A 33 -3.12 -17.48 2.12
CA TYR A 33 -1.99 -16.64 2.50
C TYR A 33 -1.65 -16.86 3.97
N PRO A 34 -0.39 -17.19 4.32
CA PRO A 34 -0.03 -17.46 5.71
C PRO A 34 -0.18 -16.23 6.60
N VAL A 35 -0.02 -15.02 6.03
CA VAL A 35 -0.31 -13.76 6.72
C VAL A 35 -0.96 -12.78 5.74
N VAL A 36 -2.03 -12.12 6.18
CA VAL A 36 -2.64 -10.96 5.51
C VAL A 36 -2.52 -9.75 6.42
N ILE A 37 -2.00 -8.64 5.88
CA ILE A 37 -1.86 -7.37 6.57
C ILE A 37 -2.80 -6.37 5.89
N VAL A 38 -3.66 -5.74 6.68
CA VAL A 38 -4.59 -4.71 6.21
C VAL A 38 -4.09 -3.35 6.66
N GLY A 39 -3.83 -2.47 5.69
CA GLY A 39 -3.24 -1.14 5.86
C GLY A 39 -1.73 -1.12 5.60
N ALA A 40 -1.31 -0.36 4.60
CA ALA A 40 0.06 -0.05 4.21
C ALA A 40 0.59 1.25 4.85
N GLY A 41 0.09 1.60 6.03
CA GLY A 41 0.72 2.61 6.88
C GLY A 41 2.10 2.15 7.41
N PRO A 42 2.80 3.01 8.18
CA PRO A 42 4.15 2.71 8.68
C PRO A 42 4.24 1.37 9.42
N ILE A 43 3.22 1.04 10.21
CA ILE A 43 3.18 -0.20 10.99
C ILE A 43 2.99 -1.42 10.08
N GLY A 44 2.05 -1.37 9.13
CA GLY A 44 1.78 -2.48 8.23
C GLY A 44 2.95 -2.78 7.30
N LEU A 45 3.59 -1.74 6.75
CA LEU A 45 4.81 -1.90 5.96
C LEU A 45 5.97 -2.46 6.80
N SER A 46 6.14 -1.97 8.02
CA SER A 46 7.18 -2.48 8.92
C SER A 46 6.94 -3.95 9.27
N ALA A 47 5.69 -4.35 9.50
CA ALA A 47 5.32 -5.75 9.71
C ALA A 47 5.62 -6.61 8.47
N ALA A 48 5.22 -6.16 7.27
CA ALA A 48 5.48 -6.87 6.01
C ALA A 48 6.98 -7.08 5.77
N LEU A 49 7.79 -6.04 5.96
CA LEU A 49 9.24 -6.11 5.83
C LEU A 49 9.87 -7.05 6.87
N THR A 50 9.36 -7.02 8.10
CA THR A 50 9.83 -7.92 9.17
C THR A 50 9.55 -9.38 8.83
N LEU A 51 8.34 -9.70 8.37
CA LEU A 51 7.97 -11.04 7.92
C LEU A 51 8.83 -11.49 6.73
N ALA A 52 9.06 -10.61 5.75
CA ALA A 52 9.92 -10.91 4.60
C ALA A 52 11.36 -11.23 5.03
N ARG A 53 11.91 -10.49 6.00
CA ARG A 53 13.25 -10.77 6.57
C ARG A 53 13.34 -12.11 7.29
N GLN A 54 12.22 -12.63 7.78
CA GLN A 54 12.11 -13.95 8.40
C GLN A 54 11.71 -15.05 7.40
N GLY A 55 11.60 -14.74 6.11
CA GLY A 55 11.19 -15.69 5.07
C GLY A 55 9.70 -16.05 5.09
N ILE A 56 8.88 -15.29 5.83
CA ILE A 56 7.43 -15.51 5.92
C ILE A 56 6.74 -14.70 4.82
N LYS A 57 6.00 -15.38 3.95
CA LYS A 57 5.20 -14.73 2.90
C LYS A 57 4.04 -13.95 3.54
N SER A 58 3.73 -12.78 3.02
CA SER A 58 2.55 -12.02 3.44
C SER A 58 1.93 -11.30 2.25
N VAL A 59 0.63 -11.02 2.35
CA VAL A 59 -0.09 -10.12 1.45
C VAL A 59 -0.45 -8.86 2.20
N LEU A 60 -0.09 -7.71 1.64
CA LEU A 60 -0.45 -6.39 2.17
C LEU A 60 -1.57 -5.81 1.30
N LEU A 61 -2.65 -5.36 1.94
CA LEU A 61 -3.79 -4.73 1.29
C LEU A 61 -3.90 -3.29 1.79
N ASP A 62 -4.09 -2.34 0.88
CA ASP A 62 -4.41 -0.95 1.20
C ASP A 62 -5.48 -0.45 0.22
N ASP A 63 -6.33 0.45 0.70
CA ASP A 63 -7.36 1.11 -0.10
C ASP A 63 -6.79 2.24 -0.96
N LYS A 64 -5.64 2.79 -0.57
CA LYS A 64 -4.94 3.83 -1.32
C LYS A 64 -4.21 3.24 -2.52
N ALA A 65 -4.41 3.88 -3.66
CA ALA A 65 -3.65 3.61 -4.88
C ALA A 65 -2.22 4.19 -4.86
N THR A 66 -1.75 4.75 -3.74
CA THR A 66 -0.41 5.35 -3.62
C THR A 66 0.16 5.09 -2.23
N PHE A 67 1.50 5.05 -2.11
CA PHE A 67 2.19 4.79 -0.85
C PHE A 67 2.08 5.93 0.15
N ASN A 68 1.98 7.15 -0.35
CA ASN A 68 1.85 8.32 0.47
C ASN A 68 1.16 9.42 -0.31
N ASP A 69 0.31 10.15 0.38
CA ASP A 69 -0.40 11.30 -0.14
C ASP A 69 -0.15 12.51 0.78
N GLY A 70 0.18 12.33 2.06
CA GLY A 70 0.50 13.42 2.99
C GLY A 70 1.96 13.89 3.00
N SER A 71 2.17 15.12 3.50
CA SER A 71 3.45 15.55 4.10
C SER A 71 3.38 15.61 5.63
N ARG A 72 2.35 15.01 6.23
CA ARG A 72 2.00 15.05 7.65
C ARG A 72 1.74 13.64 8.13
#